data_AF-A0A5C4T3Q7-F1
#
_entry.id   AF-A0A5C4T3Q7-F1
#
_cell.length_a   1.000
_cell.length_b   1.000
_cell.length_c   1.000
_cell.angle_alpha   90.00
_cell.angle_beta   90.00
_cell.angle_gamma   90.00
#
_symmetry.space_group_name_H-M   'P 1'
#
loop_
_entity.id
_entity.type
_entity.pdbx_description
1 polymer ?
#
loop_
_entity_poly.entity_id
_entity_poly.type
_entity_poly.pdbx_seq_one_letter_code
_entity_poly.pdbx_strand_id
1 'polypeptide(L)'
;MAFRMKKSKIGFNPIGGNALLYLAYSIVVVMKGAERSRTEFCDWMELVKKYLKIVKFIGGQTVSNNDVPAYYPAYIAANNAVGTIPGGRRLPRGWTAVQLDRKDGLYLEWKDGVPSIDSRGAGGSRLRIAVALDYREAQRVEAYLGRSEERIGSFDIRYAYTYQPFEIILDDEQTRAAIREGVTLRMEGDGQPLWIFDELQGNESRKLFVPHLLIGGGERRMEQFLNSIASLSSLQPFGWLEGCVLDGLYALRPIVGASRIDPVIEAHLGQYLSADGQLLYEDLHGQAADDALTTIEATLPLAIIAKFRPDHPVVKRAISFWESRSEASGGAIVDGNSITAEGMYTVAYPQAVIAAKLGRADLAEQAIGQALLRRDTLARGNHLFLRYNRMSDTHYFRSWSRAYAWYMLGMTRTWHELKHSEFGRLPGVGEMEQELKRIADVAMHWVRPEGLWTAFLSEPETAPETSGSVGIAAALALGANYGLLGQHHYDAAAKTLEAIRPHLTPDGILSGVTQHNAGGIELQTCGYRVLSQMGMGLLAQLYAAVQEHRSA
;
A
#
# COMPACT_ATOMS: atom_id res chain seq x y z
N MET A 1 -63.23 1.89 -11.34
CA MET A 1 -62.67 0.53 -11.47
C MET A 1 -61.23 0.67 -11.97
N ALA A 2 -60.26 0.12 -11.23
CA ALA A 2 -58.83 0.19 -11.49
C ALA A 2 -58.45 -0.40 -12.86
N PHE A 3 -57.37 0.03 -13.53
CA PHE A 3 -56.05 -0.58 -13.31
C PHE A 3 -54.92 0.39 -13.67
N ARG A 4 -53.99 0.59 -12.73
CA ARG A 4 -52.73 1.33 -12.90
C ARG A 4 -51.60 0.29 -12.87
N MET A 5 -50.97 0.01 -14.01
CA MET A 5 -49.75 -0.82 -14.06
C MET A 5 -48.50 0.04 -13.89
N LYS A 6 -47.57 -0.52 -13.11
CA LYS A 6 -46.31 0.04 -12.60
C LYS A 6 -45.14 -0.70 -13.27
N LYS A 7 -43.97 -0.06 -13.25
CA LYS A 7 -42.59 -0.55 -13.51
C LYS A 7 -42.18 -0.61 -15.00
N SER A 8 -40.91 -0.38 -15.38
CA SER A 8 -39.64 -0.36 -14.64
C SER A 8 -38.64 0.63 -15.26
N LYS A 9 -37.83 1.29 -14.42
CA LYS A 9 -36.53 1.84 -14.85
C LYS A 9 -35.55 0.66 -14.93
N ILE A 10 -35.10 0.33 -16.14
CA ILE A 10 -33.95 -0.53 -16.35
C ILE A 10 -32.72 0.37 -16.29
N GLY A 11 -31.93 0.26 -15.21
CA GLY A 11 -30.59 0.81 -15.16
C GLY A 11 -29.63 -0.17 -15.85
N PHE A 12 -28.91 0.29 -16.86
CA PHE A 12 -27.85 -0.48 -17.50
C PHE A 12 -26.48 -0.07 -16.95
N ASN A 13 -25.76 -1.04 -16.38
CA ASN A 13 -24.35 -0.99 -16.01
C ASN A 13 -23.49 -1.23 -17.27
N PRO A 14 -22.28 -0.65 -17.39
CA PRO A 14 -21.45 -0.86 -18.57
C PRO A 14 -20.78 -2.24 -18.51
N ILE A 15 -21.18 -3.13 -19.44
CA ILE A 15 -20.55 -4.44 -19.65
C ILE A 15 -19.87 -4.40 -21.03
N GLY A 16 -18.66 -4.97 -21.10
CA GLY A 16 -17.70 -4.84 -22.21
C GLY A 16 -18.19 -5.27 -23.60
N GLY A 17 -17.31 -5.07 -24.59
CA GLY A 17 -17.59 -5.05 -26.04
C GLY A 17 -18.38 -6.23 -26.64
N ASN A 18 -18.51 -7.36 -25.96
CA ASN A 18 -19.31 -8.49 -26.42
C ASN A 18 -20.84 -8.28 -26.22
N ALA A 19 -21.26 -7.40 -25.32
CA ALA A 19 -22.67 -7.06 -25.12
C ALA A 19 -23.25 -6.21 -26.29
N LEU A 20 -22.41 -5.46 -27.00
CA LEU A 20 -22.80 -4.61 -28.14
C LEU A 20 -23.22 -5.42 -29.37
N LEU A 21 -22.55 -6.55 -29.62
CA LEU A 21 -22.93 -7.50 -30.67
C LEU A 21 -24.26 -8.18 -30.36
N TYR A 22 -24.50 -8.54 -29.10
CA TYR A 22 -25.77 -9.12 -28.66
C TYR A 22 -26.93 -8.12 -28.73
N LEU A 23 -26.69 -6.85 -28.38
CA LEU A 23 -27.71 -5.80 -28.46
C LEU A 23 -28.07 -5.49 -29.93
N ALA A 24 -27.05 -5.38 -30.81
CA ALA A 24 -27.27 -5.17 -32.24
C ALA A 24 -28.02 -6.35 -32.88
N TYR A 25 -27.67 -7.59 -32.53
CA TYR A 25 -28.33 -8.79 -33.03
C TYR A 25 -29.78 -8.90 -32.54
N SER A 26 -30.03 -8.62 -31.25
CA SER A 26 -31.38 -8.67 -30.66
C SER A 26 -32.31 -7.60 -31.26
N ILE A 27 -31.78 -6.42 -31.59
CA ILE A 27 -32.54 -5.33 -32.21
C ILE A 27 -32.91 -5.67 -33.68
N VAL A 28 -32.02 -6.31 -34.43
CA VAL A 28 -32.32 -6.77 -35.80
C VAL A 28 -33.39 -7.87 -35.81
N VAL A 29 -33.40 -8.76 -34.81
CA VAL A 29 -34.42 -9.80 -34.66
C VAL A 29 -35.79 -9.22 -34.30
N VAL A 30 -35.85 -8.21 -33.41
CA VAL A 30 -37.11 -7.53 -33.06
C VAL A 30 -37.69 -6.73 -34.24
N MET A 31 -36.85 -6.18 -35.12
CA MET A 31 -37.32 -5.39 -36.27
C MET A 31 -37.79 -6.23 -37.46
N LYS A 32 -37.40 -7.51 -37.59
CA LYS A 32 -38.00 -8.42 -38.59
C LYS A 32 -39.45 -8.80 -38.28
N GLY A 33 -39.93 -8.56 -37.06
CA GLY A 33 -41.29 -8.89 -36.63
C GLY A 33 -42.27 -7.72 -36.57
N ALA A 34 -41.84 -6.48 -36.85
CA ALA A 34 -42.69 -5.29 -36.75
C ALA A 34 -42.67 -4.50 -38.06
N GLU A 35 -43.82 -4.39 -38.73
CA GLU A 35 -44.04 -3.47 -39.85
C GLU A 35 -43.92 -2.02 -39.36
N ARG A 36 -42.70 -1.48 -39.34
CA ARG A 36 -42.46 -0.05 -39.15
C ARG A 36 -42.09 0.62 -40.47
N SER A 37 -42.52 1.87 -40.61
CA SER A 37 -42.36 2.63 -41.85
C SER A 37 -40.89 2.90 -42.19
N ARG A 38 -40.56 2.95 -43.48
CA ARG A 38 -39.20 3.22 -44.00
C ARG A 38 -38.58 4.50 -43.43
N THR A 39 -39.41 5.50 -43.11
CA THR A 39 -38.97 6.81 -42.61
C THR A 39 -38.41 6.72 -41.19
N GLU A 40 -39.05 5.95 -40.31
CA GLU A 40 -38.58 5.73 -38.93
C GLU A 40 -37.25 4.96 -38.90
N PHE A 41 -37.01 4.06 -39.86
CA PHE A 41 -35.75 3.34 -40.00
C PHE A 41 -34.59 4.27 -40.42
N CYS A 42 -34.85 5.23 -41.31
CA CYS A 42 -33.84 6.20 -41.74
C CYS A 42 -33.41 7.13 -40.59
N ASP A 43 -34.35 7.63 -39.80
CA ASP A 43 -34.05 8.49 -38.66
C ASP A 43 -33.29 7.74 -37.55
N TRP A 44 -33.62 6.46 -37.32
CA TRP A 44 -32.89 5.62 -36.37
C TRP A 44 -31.48 5.27 -36.84
N MET A 45 -31.30 5.02 -38.13
CA MET A 45 -29.97 4.77 -38.71
C MET A 45 -29.07 6.01 -38.65
N GLU A 46 -29.63 7.22 -38.80
CA GLU A 46 -28.90 8.46 -38.55
C GLU A 46 -28.54 8.62 -37.06
N LEU A 47 -29.43 8.26 -36.13
CA LEU A 47 -29.15 8.29 -34.70
C LEU A 47 -28.02 7.31 -34.33
N VAL A 48 -28.03 6.09 -34.86
CA VAL A 48 -26.98 5.07 -34.65
C VAL A 48 -25.66 5.51 -35.28
N LYS A 49 -25.67 6.10 -36.48
CA LYS A 49 -24.45 6.67 -37.10
C LYS A 49 -23.88 7.83 -36.27
N LYS A 50 -24.74 8.69 -35.71
CA LYS A 50 -24.34 9.78 -34.83
C LYS A 50 -23.77 9.25 -33.51
N TYR A 51 -24.38 8.22 -32.92
CA TYR A 51 -23.89 7.55 -31.71
C TYR A 51 -22.57 6.80 -31.96
N LEU A 52 -22.43 6.10 -33.09
CA LEU A 52 -21.19 5.43 -33.49
C LEU A 52 -20.08 6.42 -33.83
N LYS A 53 -20.40 7.60 -34.39
CA LYS A 53 -19.44 8.71 -34.55
C LYS A 53 -19.02 9.27 -33.20
N ILE A 54 -19.93 9.42 -32.24
CA ILE A 54 -19.61 9.85 -30.87
C ILE A 54 -18.77 8.79 -30.16
N VAL A 55 -19.05 7.49 -30.32
CA VAL A 55 -18.22 6.40 -29.79
C VAL A 55 -16.85 6.32 -30.49
N LYS A 56 -16.74 6.65 -31.78
CA LYS A 56 -15.44 6.79 -32.47
C LYS A 56 -14.68 8.07 -32.08
N PHE A 57 -15.38 9.13 -31.68
CA PHE A 57 -14.77 10.38 -31.23
C PHE A 57 -14.34 10.30 -29.76
N ILE A 58 -15.10 9.57 -28.92
CA ILE A 58 -14.76 9.25 -27.52
C ILE A 58 -13.75 8.08 -27.45
N GLY A 59 -13.78 7.15 -28.41
CA GLY A 59 -12.81 6.07 -28.60
C GLY A 59 -11.70 6.41 -29.61
N GLY A 60 -11.48 7.71 -29.85
CA GLY A 60 -10.61 8.26 -30.89
C GLY A 60 -9.27 8.79 -30.38
N GLN A 61 -8.74 8.20 -29.31
CA GLN A 61 -7.31 7.94 -29.25
C GLN A 61 -7.18 6.43 -29.28
N THR A 62 -6.67 5.88 -30.38
CA THR A 62 -5.96 4.60 -30.32
C THR A 62 -4.79 4.83 -29.39
N VAL A 63 -5.02 4.64 -28.09
CA VAL A 63 -3.97 4.62 -27.08
C VAL A 63 -3.01 3.55 -27.54
N SER A 64 -1.77 3.96 -27.79
CA SER A 64 -0.74 3.01 -28.13
C SER A 64 -0.65 2.02 -26.96
N ASN A 65 -0.57 0.71 -27.25
CA ASN A 65 -0.41 -0.32 -26.23
C ASN A 65 0.91 -0.16 -25.42
N ASN A 66 1.71 0.86 -25.76
CA ASN A 66 3.00 1.23 -25.22
C ASN A 66 2.90 2.04 -23.92
N ASP A 67 1.74 2.63 -23.63
CA ASP A 67 1.57 3.53 -22.48
C ASP A 67 1.30 2.78 -21.16
N VAL A 68 1.09 1.46 -21.22
CA VAL A 68 0.89 0.59 -20.06
C VAL A 68 2.19 -0.17 -19.78
N PRO A 69 2.75 -0.04 -18.57
CA PRO A 69 3.95 -0.79 -18.20
C PRO A 69 3.66 -2.29 -18.23
N ALA A 70 4.57 -3.08 -18.82
CA ALA A 70 4.47 -4.53 -18.83
C ALA A 70 5.59 -5.17 -18.02
N TYR A 71 5.22 -6.26 -17.37
CA TYR A 71 6.11 -7.12 -16.61
C TYR A 71 6.59 -8.25 -17.53
N TYR A 72 7.90 -8.44 -17.57
CA TYR A 72 8.54 -9.55 -18.24
C TYR A 72 9.29 -10.37 -17.18
N PRO A 73 8.63 -11.37 -16.57
CA PRO A 73 9.27 -12.26 -15.61
C PRO A 73 10.50 -12.94 -16.21
N ALA A 74 11.56 -13.03 -15.42
CA ALA A 74 12.74 -13.81 -15.76
C ALA A 74 12.57 -15.25 -15.29
N TYR A 75 13.20 -16.17 -16.01
CA TYR A 75 13.43 -17.54 -15.56
C TYR A 75 14.74 -17.62 -14.81
N ILE A 76 14.79 -18.41 -13.75
CA ILE A 76 16.04 -18.72 -13.03
C ILE A 76 16.69 -19.90 -13.75
N ALA A 77 17.57 -19.57 -14.68
CA ALA A 77 18.21 -20.56 -15.55
C ALA A 77 19.37 -21.30 -14.85
N ALA A 78 20.04 -20.66 -13.88
CA ALA A 78 21.00 -21.31 -13.02
C ALA A 78 21.05 -20.66 -11.63
N ASN A 79 21.13 -21.50 -10.60
CA ASN A 79 21.46 -21.10 -9.24
C ASN A 79 22.27 -22.22 -8.57
N ASN A 80 23.54 -21.95 -8.26
CA ASN A 80 24.38 -22.91 -7.55
C ASN A 80 24.41 -22.67 -6.03
N ALA A 81 23.74 -21.61 -5.55
CA ALA A 81 23.57 -21.35 -4.13
C ALA A 81 22.55 -22.34 -3.55
N VAL A 82 23.06 -23.43 -2.95
CA VAL A 82 22.24 -24.36 -2.17
C VAL A 82 22.24 -23.88 -0.72
N GLY A 83 21.17 -23.17 -0.36
CA GLY A 83 20.94 -22.68 0.99
C GLY A 83 19.79 -23.40 1.67
N THR A 84 19.89 -23.58 2.98
CA THR A 84 18.74 -23.85 3.84
C THR A 84 18.27 -22.52 4.42
N ILE A 85 16.96 -22.30 4.47
CA ILE A 85 16.38 -21.14 5.15
C ILE A 85 16.97 -21.07 6.58
N PRO A 86 17.45 -19.90 7.03
CA PRO A 86 18.03 -19.75 8.36
C PRO A 86 17.09 -20.25 9.46
N GLY A 87 17.66 -20.92 10.47
CA GLY A 87 16.88 -21.50 11.57
C GLY A 87 15.96 -20.48 12.25
N GLY A 88 14.71 -20.88 12.51
CA GLY A 88 13.68 -20.04 13.12
C GLY A 88 12.95 -19.11 12.15
N ARG A 89 13.40 -18.99 10.89
CA ARG A 89 12.71 -18.22 9.85
C ARG A 89 11.87 -19.10 8.94
N ARG A 90 10.84 -18.51 8.33
CA ARG A 90 9.95 -19.19 7.38
C ARG A 90 9.64 -18.29 6.19
N LEU A 91 9.45 -18.89 5.01
CA LEU A 91 8.87 -18.19 3.87
C LEU A 91 7.36 -18.04 4.05
N PRO A 92 6.75 -16.96 3.54
CA PRO A 92 5.30 -16.84 3.57
C PRO A 92 4.60 -18.04 2.91
N ARG A 93 3.43 -18.41 3.42
CA ARG A 93 2.73 -19.63 3.00
C ARG A 93 2.45 -19.67 1.49
N GLY A 94 2.94 -20.73 0.85
CA GLY A 94 2.76 -20.93 -0.60
C GLY A 94 3.63 -20.02 -1.46
N TRP A 95 4.66 -19.41 -0.88
CA TRP A 95 5.71 -18.68 -1.60
C TRP A 95 7.00 -19.49 -1.60
N THR A 96 7.78 -19.31 -2.66
CA THR A 96 9.04 -20.01 -2.90
C THR A 96 10.13 -18.98 -3.20
N ALA A 97 11.36 -19.33 -2.87
CA ALA A 97 12.48 -18.39 -2.91
C ALA A 97 13.77 -19.11 -3.25
N VAL A 98 14.70 -18.33 -3.78
CA VAL A 98 16.07 -18.76 -4.05
C VAL A 98 17.04 -17.95 -3.20
N GLN A 99 18.11 -18.62 -2.77
CA GLN A 99 19.24 -17.96 -2.16
C GLN A 99 20.04 -17.24 -3.26
N LEU A 100 20.44 -16.01 -2.97
CA LEU A 100 21.43 -15.25 -3.70
C LEU A 100 22.69 -15.18 -2.82
N ASP A 101 23.85 -15.49 -3.40
CA ASP A 101 25.14 -15.48 -2.71
C ASP A 101 26.24 -14.81 -3.56
N ARG A 102 27.50 -14.99 -3.14
CA ARG A 102 28.67 -14.42 -3.82
C ARG A 102 29.26 -15.28 -4.93
N LYS A 103 28.99 -16.58 -4.94
CA LYS A 103 29.80 -17.55 -5.68
C LYS A 103 29.48 -17.47 -7.17
N ASP A 104 28.61 -18.35 -7.64
CA ASP A 104 28.27 -18.40 -9.06
C ASP A 104 27.17 -17.39 -9.41
N GLY A 105 26.54 -16.80 -8.38
CA GLY A 105 25.45 -15.86 -8.53
C GLY A 105 24.14 -16.54 -8.97
N LEU A 106 23.13 -15.71 -9.22
CA LEU A 106 21.83 -16.11 -9.74
C LEU A 106 21.71 -15.66 -11.19
N TYR A 107 21.57 -16.60 -12.13
CA TYR A 107 21.43 -16.29 -13.55
C TYR A 107 19.97 -16.24 -13.97
N LEU A 108 19.56 -15.07 -14.46
CA LEU A 108 18.22 -14.73 -14.92
C LEU A 108 18.19 -14.69 -16.46
N GLU A 109 17.18 -15.30 -17.07
CA GLU A 109 17.01 -15.35 -18.52
C GLU A 109 15.59 -14.95 -18.92
N TRP A 110 15.45 -14.25 -20.05
CA TRP A 110 14.15 -13.94 -20.67
C TRP A 110 14.01 -14.73 -21.96
N LYS A 111 13.11 -15.71 -21.97
CA LYS A 111 12.84 -16.52 -23.17
C LYS A 111 12.04 -15.72 -24.20
N ASP A 112 12.10 -16.18 -25.46
CA ASP A 112 11.46 -15.58 -26.64
C ASP A 112 10.04 -15.05 -26.33
N GLY A 113 9.91 -13.73 -26.20
CA GLY A 113 8.65 -13.13 -25.73
C GLY A 113 8.71 -11.68 -25.26
N VAL A 114 9.90 -11.08 -25.12
CA VAL A 114 10.05 -9.64 -24.85
C VAL A 114 10.00 -8.87 -26.18
N PRO A 115 8.98 -8.02 -26.45
CA PRO A 115 8.90 -7.21 -27.67
C PRO A 115 10.12 -6.30 -27.82
N SER A 116 10.43 -5.89 -29.06
CA SER A 116 11.51 -4.92 -29.31
C SER A 116 11.28 -3.66 -28.48
N ILE A 117 12.30 -3.18 -27.77
CA ILE A 117 12.26 -1.94 -26.97
C ILE A 117 11.75 -0.76 -27.80
N ASP A 118 12.13 -0.72 -29.08
CA ASP A 118 11.74 0.29 -30.06
C ASP A 118 10.22 0.44 -30.20
N SER A 119 9.47 -0.62 -29.87
CA SER A 119 8.02 -0.62 -29.94
C SER A 119 7.34 -0.09 -28.68
N ARG A 120 8.03 0.28 -27.59
CA ARG A 120 7.39 0.69 -26.31
C ARG A 120 7.77 2.07 -25.77
N GLY A 121 8.62 2.82 -26.47
CA GLY A 121 8.91 4.22 -26.17
C GLY A 121 10.00 4.45 -25.12
N ALA A 122 10.62 5.63 -25.19
CA ALA A 122 11.80 6.04 -24.44
C ALA A 122 11.47 6.33 -22.96
N GLY A 123 11.71 5.34 -22.11
CA GLY A 123 11.76 5.46 -20.67
C GLY A 123 12.43 4.19 -20.18
N GLY A 124 13.69 4.28 -19.74
CA GLY A 124 14.54 3.13 -19.44
C GLY A 124 13.81 2.02 -18.66
N SER A 125 14.15 0.77 -18.95
CA SER A 125 13.53 -0.37 -18.28
C SER A 125 13.99 -0.46 -16.83
N ARG A 126 13.28 -1.25 -16.03
CA ARG A 126 13.64 -1.50 -14.63
C ARG A 126 13.85 -2.99 -14.44
N LEU A 127 15.04 -3.39 -14.04
CA LEU A 127 15.26 -4.74 -13.52
C LEU A 127 14.91 -4.71 -12.03
N ARG A 128 13.93 -5.52 -11.63
CA ARG A 128 13.43 -5.56 -10.25
C ARG A 128 13.52 -6.95 -9.65
N ILE A 129 13.85 -7.00 -8.38
CA ILE A 129 13.82 -8.19 -7.51
C ILE A 129 13.05 -7.85 -6.23
N ALA A 130 12.48 -8.85 -5.56
CA ALA A 130 11.86 -8.65 -4.25
C ALA A 130 12.39 -9.62 -3.20
N VAL A 131 12.60 -9.10 -1.99
CA VAL A 131 13.17 -9.84 -0.86
C VAL A 131 12.14 -10.79 -0.28
N ALA A 132 12.53 -12.06 -0.07
CA ALA A 132 11.65 -13.12 0.41
C ALA A 132 11.74 -13.38 1.91
N LEU A 133 12.82 -12.93 2.57
CA LEU A 133 13.01 -13.04 4.01
C LEU A 133 13.54 -11.73 4.58
N ASP A 134 13.10 -11.36 5.79
CA ASP A 134 13.61 -10.22 6.53
C ASP A 134 15.15 -10.19 6.56
N TYR A 135 15.75 -9.07 6.17
CA TYR A 135 17.19 -8.89 6.05
C TYR A 135 17.60 -7.69 6.91
N ARG A 136 18.57 -7.87 7.82
CA ARG A 136 18.93 -6.87 8.85
C ARG A 136 20.32 -6.27 8.68
N GLU A 137 20.88 -6.40 7.48
CA GLU A 137 22.19 -5.88 7.12
C GLU A 137 22.07 -4.92 5.93
N ALA A 138 23.17 -4.27 5.59
CA ALA A 138 23.34 -3.53 4.34
C ALA A 138 24.14 -4.40 3.36
N GLN A 139 23.59 -4.61 2.16
CA GLN A 139 24.11 -5.51 1.17
C GLN A 139 24.01 -4.89 -0.21
N ARG A 140 25.10 -4.98 -0.97
CA ARG A 140 25.13 -4.60 -2.37
C ARG A 140 25.00 -5.83 -3.26
N VAL A 141 24.11 -5.79 -4.23
CA VAL A 141 23.95 -6.84 -5.24
C VAL A 141 24.28 -6.25 -6.60
N GLU A 142 25.31 -6.76 -7.24
CA GLU A 142 25.73 -6.33 -8.56
C GLU A 142 25.03 -7.15 -9.64
N ALA A 143 24.63 -6.47 -10.72
CA ALA A 143 24.03 -7.07 -11.90
C ALA A 143 25.02 -7.02 -13.06
N TYR A 144 25.29 -8.17 -13.66
CA TYR A 144 26.18 -8.35 -14.81
C TYR A 144 25.42 -8.98 -15.98
N LEU A 145 25.77 -8.64 -17.21
CA LEU A 145 25.30 -9.36 -18.39
C LEU A 145 25.84 -10.80 -18.40
N GLY A 146 25.00 -11.76 -18.73
CA GLY A 146 25.34 -13.18 -18.58
C GLY A 146 26.46 -13.69 -19.50
N ARG A 147 26.68 -13.05 -20.66
CA ARG A 147 27.71 -13.48 -21.63
C ARG A 147 28.93 -12.58 -21.64
N SER A 148 28.73 -11.27 -21.74
CA SER A 148 29.82 -10.29 -21.76
C SER A 148 30.43 -10.02 -20.39
N GLU A 149 29.74 -10.39 -19.30
CA GLU A 149 30.09 -10.04 -17.92
C GLU A 149 30.22 -8.53 -17.66
N GLU A 150 29.66 -7.70 -18.53
CA GLU A 150 29.61 -6.26 -18.31
C GLU A 150 28.65 -5.94 -17.16
N ARG A 151 29.10 -5.07 -16.25
CA ARG A 151 28.29 -4.59 -15.13
C ARG A 151 27.24 -3.57 -15.61
N ILE A 152 25.96 -3.86 -15.37
CA ILE A 152 24.84 -3.01 -15.80
C ILE A 152 24.18 -2.23 -14.66
N GLY A 153 24.48 -2.57 -13.41
CA GLY A 153 23.98 -1.81 -12.27
C GLY A 153 24.13 -2.53 -10.95
N SER A 154 23.56 -1.93 -9.90
CA SER A 154 23.73 -2.38 -8.53
C SER A 154 22.51 -2.06 -7.68
N PHE A 155 22.00 -3.06 -6.97
CA PHE A 155 20.99 -2.89 -5.94
C PHE A 155 21.67 -2.59 -4.61
N ASP A 156 21.26 -1.49 -3.97
CA ASP A 156 21.60 -1.18 -2.58
C ASP A 156 20.44 -1.64 -1.69
N ILE A 157 20.65 -2.71 -0.92
CA ILE A 157 19.62 -3.37 -0.12
C ILE A 157 19.99 -3.25 1.35
N ARG A 158 19.24 -2.46 2.10
CA ARG A 158 19.49 -2.22 3.53
C ARG A 158 18.26 -2.49 4.36
N TYR A 159 18.37 -3.33 5.38
CA TYR A 159 17.29 -3.58 6.35
C TYR A 159 15.95 -3.96 5.70
N ALA A 160 16.01 -4.74 4.63
CA ALA A 160 14.84 -5.06 3.82
C ALA A 160 13.87 -5.99 4.54
N TYR A 161 12.57 -5.73 4.42
CA TYR A 161 11.53 -6.63 4.91
C TYR A 161 11.01 -7.52 3.78
N THR A 162 10.36 -8.63 4.13
CA THR A 162 9.73 -9.54 3.16
C THR A 162 8.75 -8.80 2.24
N TYR A 163 8.71 -9.13 0.94
CA TYR A 163 7.95 -8.47 -0.12
C TYR A 163 8.48 -7.12 -0.61
N GLN A 164 9.57 -6.60 -0.04
CA GLN A 164 10.10 -5.30 -0.48
C GLN A 164 10.78 -5.41 -1.86
N PRO A 165 10.35 -4.60 -2.85
CA PRO A 165 10.99 -4.57 -4.16
C PRO A 165 12.18 -3.62 -4.19
N PHE A 166 13.21 -4.00 -4.95
CA PHE A 166 14.40 -3.21 -5.26
C PHE A 166 14.62 -3.21 -6.76
N GLU A 167 15.08 -2.09 -7.30
CA GLU A 167 15.24 -1.93 -8.74
C GLU A 167 16.52 -1.20 -9.12
N ILE A 168 16.99 -1.50 -10.32
CA ILE A 168 17.96 -0.68 -11.07
C ILE A 168 17.31 -0.23 -12.37
N ILE A 169 17.65 0.97 -12.81
CA ILE A 169 17.18 1.53 -14.09
C ILE A 169 18.21 1.17 -15.15
N LEU A 170 17.76 0.60 -16.25
CA LEU A 170 18.58 0.24 -17.40
C LEU A 170 18.25 1.17 -18.56
N ASP A 171 19.27 1.61 -19.30
CA ASP A 171 19.05 2.25 -20.60
C ASP A 171 18.62 1.22 -21.67
N ASP A 172 18.31 1.71 -22.87
CA ASP A 172 17.82 0.86 -23.96
C ASP A 172 18.87 -0.18 -24.43
N GLU A 173 20.16 0.17 -24.38
CA GLU A 173 21.24 -0.73 -24.78
C GLU A 173 21.43 -1.85 -23.75
N GLN A 174 21.53 -1.48 -22.48
CA GLN A 174 21.59 -2.40 -21.34
C GLN A 174 20.36 -3.32 -21.31
N THR A 175 19.17 -2.79 -21.58
CA THR A 175 17.94 -3.60 -21.61
C THR A 175 17.97 -4.61 -22.76
N ARG A 176 18.37 -4.21 -23.98
CA ARG A 176 18.53 -5.14 -25.11
C ARG A 176 19.56 -6.22 -24.81
N ALA A 177 20.66 -5.84 -24.17
CA ALA A 177 21.71 -6.76 -23.78
C ALA A 177 21.24 -7.74 -22.69
N ALA A 178 20.54 -7.27 -21.66
CA ALA A 178 19.95 -8.09 -20.60
C ALA A 178 18.99 -9.15 -21.16
N ILE A 179 18.13 -8.78 -22.12
CA ILE A 179 17.22 -9.72 -22.78
C ILE A 179 17.99 -10.79 -23.57
N ARG A 180 19.02 -10.38 -24.33
CA ARG A 180 19.78 -11.26 -25.24
C ARG A 180 20.76 -12.18 -24.50
N GLU A 181 21.39 -11.68 -23.44
CA GLU A 181 22.49 -12.33 -22.74
C GLU A 181 22.10 -12.91 -21.39
N GLY A 182 20.91 -12.57 -20.89
CA GLY A 182 20.53 -12.78 -19.50
C GLY A 182 21.28 -11.85 -18.55
N VAL A 183 20.95 -11.95 -17.26
CA VAL A 183 21.57 -11.16 -16.18
C VAL A 183 21.98 -12.07 -15.04
N THR A 184 23.24 -11.96 -14.62
CA THR A 184 23.76 -12.61 -13.42
C THR A 184 23.76 -11.63 -12.25
N LEU A 185 23.13 -12.01 -11.15
CA LEU A 185 23.15 -11.26 -9.88
C LEU A 185 24.20 -11.86 -8.94
N ARG A 186 25.04 -11.02 -8.34
CA ARG A 186 26.09 -11.45 -7.37
C ARG A 186 26.11 -10.52 -6.16
N MET A 187 26.15 -11.08 -4.95
CA MET A 187 26.36 -10.28 -3.73
C MET A 187 27.83 -9.84 -3.58
N GLU A 188 28.05 -8.63 -3.07
CA GLU A 188 29.39 -8.15 -2.66
C GLU A 188 29.63 -8.28 -1.15
N GLY A 189 30.86 -8.62 -0.72
CA GLY A 189 31.30 -8.49 0.68
C GLY A 189 30.62 -9.44 1.67
N ASP A 190 31.18 -9.58 2.88
CA ASP A 190 31.00 -10.73 3.79
C ASP A 190 29.63 -10.97 4.48
N GLY A 191 28.56 -10.30 4.04
CA GLY A 191 27.21 -10.37 4.61
C GLY A 191 26.49 -11.72 4.50
N GLN A 192 25.40 -11.87 5.27
CA GLN A 192 24.54 -13.06 5.24
C GLN A 192 23.87 -13.21 3.86
N PRO A 193 23.62 -14.45 3.39
CA PRO A 193 22.94 -14.67 2.12
C PRO A 193 21.58 -13.97 2.04
N LEU A 194 21.31 -13.32 0.91
CA LEU A 194 20.02 -12.71 0.64
C LEU A 194 19.07 -13.75 0.06
N TRP A 195 17.80 -13.69 0.42
CA TRP A 195 16.76 -14.53 -0.16
C TRP A 195 15.81 -13.66 -0.96
N ILE A 196 15.60 -14.00 -2.23
CA ILE A 196 14.65 -13.33 -3.10
C ILE A 196 13.61 -14.32 -3.59
N PHE A 197 12.42 -13.84 -3.94
CA PHE A 197 11.41 -14.72 -4.51
C PHE A 197 11.87 -15.29 -5.85
N ASP A 198 11.44 -16.51 -6.14
CA ASP A 198 11.72 -17.18 -7.42
C ASP A 198 10.63 -16.86 -8.46
N GLU A 199 10.37 -17.77 -9.38
CA GLU A 199 9.34 -17.64 -10.41
C GLU A 199 7.90 -17.73 -9.86
N LEU A 200 7.73 -18.12 -8.59
CA LEU A 200 6.45 -18.25 -7.89
C LEU A 200 5.40 -19.01 -8.71
N GLN A 201 5.84 -20.06 -9.40
CA GLN A 201 5.01 -20.94 -10.25
C GLN A 201 4.30 -20.19 -11.39
N GLY A 202 4.82 -19.04 -11.83
CA GLY A 202 4.21 -18.23 -12.89
C GLY A 202 2.86 -17.60 -12.48
N ASN A 203 2.63 -17.39 -11.17
CA ASN A 203 1.39 -16.81 -10.70
C ASN A 203 1.32 -15.31 -11.01
N GLU A 204 0.52 -14.93 -12.01
CA GLU A 204 0.32 -13.55 -12.46
C GLU A 204 -0.11 -12.57 -11.35
N SER A 205 -0.80 -13.04 -10.31
CA SER A 205 -1.17 -12.18 -9.18
C SER A 205 0.03 -11.73 -8.34
N ARG A 206 1.18 -12.40 -8.48
CA ARG A 206 2.43 -12.16 -7.74
C ARG A 206 3.54 -11.59 -8.61
N LYS A 207 3.21 -11.13 -9.82
CA LYS A 207 4.18 -10.64 -10.82
C LYS A 207 5.12 -9.53 -10.35
N LEU A 208 4.75 -8.75 -9.33
CA LEU A 208 5.64 -7.73 -8.75
C LEU A 208 6.86 -8.35 -8.05
N PHE A 209 6.71 -9.55 -7.49
CA PHE A 209 7.69 -10.10 -6.56
C PHE A 209 8.71 -11.01 -7.24
N VAL A 210 8.37 -11.59 -8.39
CA VAL A 210 9.31 -12.38 -9.19
C VAL A 210 10.39 -11.46 -9.79
N PRO A 211 11.62 -11.93 -10.04
CA PRO A 211 12.59 -11.18 -10.82
C PRO A 211 12.03 -10.84 -12.21
N HIS A 212 12.05 -9.57 -12.62
CA HIS A 212 11.46 -9.16 -13.89
C HIS A 212 12.08 -7.90 -14.47
N LEU A 213 11.88 -7.71 -15.78
CA LEU A 213 12.01 -6.41 -16.44
C LEU A 213 10.64 -5.73 -16.49
N LEU A 214 10.58 -4.48 -16.05
CA LEU A 214 9.44 -3.59 -16.28
C LEU A 214 9.76 -2.67 -17.46
N ILE A 215 8.98 -2.76 -18.54
CA ILE A 215 9.23 -1.98 -19.77
C ILE A 215 7.99 -1.17 -20.15
N GLY A 216 8.20 0.11 -20.48
CA GLY A 216 7.20 1.05 -20.96
C GLY A 216 6.42 1.79 -19.88
N GLY A 217 5.48 2.63 -20.32
CA GLY A 217 4.62 3.46 -19.47
C GLY A 217 5.27 4.75 -18.97
N GLY A 218 4.58 5.44 -18.04
CA GLY A 218 5.09 6.65 -17.38
C GLY A 218 4.15 7.85 -17.38
N GLU A 219 3.17 7.89 -18.29
CA GLU A 219 2.22 9.01 -18.41
C GLU A 219 0.96 8.86 -17.54
N ARG A 220 0.65 7.63 -17.06
CA ARG A 220 -0.57 7.30 -16.28
C ARG A 220 -0.28 6.73 -14.90
N ARG A 221 0.76 7.24 -14.23
CA ARG A 221 1.27 6.69 -12.96
C ARG A 221 0.22 6.56 -11.86
N MET A 222 -0.67 7.55 -11.72
CA MET A 222 -1.73 7.51 -10.68
C MET A 222 -2.77 6.41 -10.95
N GLU A 223 -3.08 6.16 -12.22
CA GLU A 223 -3.97 5.06 -12.59
C GLU A 223 -3.30 3.70 -12.37
N GLN A 224 -2.01 3.59 -12.73
CA GLN A 224 -1.24 2.38 -12.44
C GLN A 224 -1.10 2.15 -10.94
N PHE A 225 -0.98 3.22 -10.16
CA PHE A 225 -1.04 3.15 -8.70
C PHE A 225 -2.36 2.54 -8.23
N LEU A 226 -3.51 3.02 -8.73
CA LEU A 226 -4.82 2.47 -8.37
C LEU A 226 -4.98 1.00 -8.80
N ASN A 227 -4.36 0.59 -9.90
CA ASN A 227 -4.36 -0.81 -10.32
C ASN A 227 -3.47 -1.67 -9.42
N SER A 228 -2.26 -1.21 -9.10
CA SER A 228 -1.31 -1.94 -8.27
C SER A 228 -1.76 -2.04 -6.82
N ILE A 229 -2.28 -0.95 -6.22
CA ILE A 229 -2.84 -0.98 -4.86
C ILE A 229 -4.08 -1.88 -4.78
N ALA A 230 -4.93 -1.93 -5.81
CA ALA A 230 -6.06 -2.83 -5.89
C ALA A 230 -5.68 -4.23 -6.43
N SER A 231 -4.54 -4.76 -5.98
CA SER A 231 -4.05 -6.09 -6.32
C SER A 231 -3.06 -6.62 -5.26
N LEU A 232 -2.72 -7.91 -5.33
CA LEU A 232 -1.67 -8.50 -4.50
C LEU A 232 -0.27 -7.92 -4.75
N SER A 233 -0.07 -7.08 -5.78
CA SER A 233 1.16 -6.29 -5.91
C SER A 233 1.37 -5.34 -4.72
N SER A 234 0.32 -5.05 -3.94
CA SER A 234 0.44 -4.24 -2.73
C SER A 234 0.69 -5.02 -1.45
N LEU A 235 0.76 -6.36 -1.51
CA LEU A 235 0.90 -7.21 -0.34
C LEU A 235 2.14 -6.84 0.50
N GLN A 236 1.95 -6.82 1.81
CA GLN A 236 2.97 -6.54 2.81
C GLN A 236 2.94 -7.60 3.93
N PRO A 237 4.01 -7.76 4.72
CA PRO A 237 3.99 -8.65 5.87
C PRO A 237 2.89 -8.27 6.87
N PHE A 238 2.26 -9.28 7.46
CA PHE A 238 1.20 -9.08 8.45
C PHE A 238 1.71 -8.21 9.63
N GLY A 239 0.89 -7.23 10.00
CA GLY A 239 1.22 -6.23 11.02
C GLY A 239 1.02 -4.83 10.47
N TRP A 240 1.79 -3.86 10.95
CA TRP A 240 1.58 -2.46 10.62
C TRP A 240 1.76 -2.15 9.13
N LEU A 241 2.66 -2.85 8.43
CA LEU A 241 2.87 -2.70 6.99
C LEU A 241 1.60 -3.08 6.21
N GLU A 242 1.09 -4.29 6.42
CA GLU A 242 -0.15 -4.76 5.80
C GLU A 242 -1.37 -3.98 6.27
N GLY A 243 -1.40 -3.57 7.54
CA GLY A 243 -2.48 -2.75 8.09
C GLY A 243 -2.64 -1.42 7.35
N CYS A 244 -1.53 -0.77 6.95
CA CYS A 244 -1.58 0.45 6.13
C CYS A 244 -2.21 0.19 4.75
N VAL A 245 -1.88 -0.94 4.12
CA VAL A 245 -2.40 -1.36 2.81
C VAL A 245 -3.88 -1.68 2.91
N LEU A 246 -4.30 -2.45 3.91
CA LEU A 246 -5.70 -2.81 4.14
C LEU A 246 -6.57 -1.58 4.42
N ASP A 247 -6.08 -0.61 5.21
CA ASP A 247 -6.78 0.67 5.42
C ASP A 247 -6.89 1.47 4.13
N GLY A 248 -5.83 1.50 3.32
CA GLY A 248 -5.81 2.14 2.00
C GLY A 248 -6.83 1.53 1.04
N LEU A 249 -6.84 0.19 0.94
CA LEU A 249 -7.85 -0.56 0.20
C LEU A 249 -9.24 -0.20 0.69
N TYR A 250 -9.49 -0.28 2.00
CA TYR A 250 -10.80 0.03 2.58
C TYR A 250 -11.27 1.45 2.26
N ALA A 251 -10.36 2.43 2.32
CA ALA A 251 -10.66 3.82 1.99
C ALA A 251 -11.01 4.02 0.50
N LEU A 252 -10.51 3.17 -0.40
CA LEU A 252 -10.84 3.25 -1.84
C LEU A 252 -12.20 2.69 -2.20
N ARG A 253 -12.89 1.96 -1.30
CA ARG A 253 -14.22 1.38 -1.57
C ARG A 253 -15.26 2.37 -2.12
N PRO A 254 -15.46 3.58 -1.55
CA PRO A 254 -16.40 4.57 -2.10
C PRO A 254 -15.97 5.17 -3.44
N ILE A 255 -14.68 5.18 -3.75
CA ILE A 255 -14.13 5.82 -4.95
C ILE A 255 -14.01 4.86 -6.14
N VAL A 256 -13.50 3.66 -5.88
CA VAL A 256 -13.22 2.62 -6.89
C VAL A 256 -14.35 1.60 -6.97
N GLY A 257 -15.14 1.46 -5.92
CA GLY A 257 -16.25 0.52 -5.81
C GLY A 257 -15.90 -0.72 -4.99
N ALA A 258 -16.72 -1.02 -3.98
CA ALA A 258 -16.57 -2.18 -3.10
C ALA A 258 -16.50 -3.52 -3.86
N SER A 259 -17.21 -3.67 -4.98
CA SER A 259 -17.17 -4.89 -5.79
C SER A 259 -15.79 -5.18 -6.40
N ARG A 260 -14.96 -4.16 -6.57
CA ARG A 260 -13.57 -4.29 -7.05
C ARG A 260 -12.59 -4.46 -5.89
N ILE A 261 -12.82 -3.78 -4.77
CA ILE A 261 -11.89 -3.72 -3.65
C ILE A 261 -12.05 -4.89 -2.66
N ASP A 262 -13.28 -5.29 -2.33
CA ASP A 262 -13.54 -6.30 -1.30
C ASP A 262 -12.88 -7.66 -1.65
N PRO A 263 -12.91 -8.14 -2.91
CA PRO A 263 -12.16 -9.35 -3.29
C PRO A 263 -10.65 -9.23 -3.12
N VAL A 264 -10.08 -8.02 -3.25
CA VAL A 264 -8.65 -7.77 -3.04
C VAL A 264 -8.31 -7.83 -1.56
N ILE A 265 -9.11 -7.18 -0.70
CA ILE A 265 -8.97 -7.30 0.76
C ILE A 265 -9.03 -8.77 1.17
N GLU A 266 -9.96 -9.54 0.60
CA GLU A 266 -10.08 -10.97 0.88
C GLU A 266 -8.87 -11.79 0.41
N ALA A 267 -8.29 -11.46 -0.75
CA ALA A 267 -7.07 -12.10 -1.23
C ALA A 267 -5.85 -11.82 -0.32
N HIS A 268 -5.75 -10.60 0.21
CA HIS A 268 -4.75 -10.19 1.19
C HIS A 268 -4.93 -10.93 2.53
N LEU A 269 -6.13 -10.85 3.11
CA LEU A 269 -6.45 -11.55 4.36
C LEU A 269 -6.27 -13.07 4.22
N GLY A 270 -6.59 -13.65 3.07
CA GLY A 270 -6.38 -15.06 2.77
C GLY A 270 -4.92 -15.50 2.73
N GLN A 271 -3.94 -14.58 2.68
CA GLN A 271 -2.53 -14.94 2.88
C GLN A 271 -2.26 -15.34 4.34
N TYR A 272 -2.97 -14.72 5.28
CA TYR A 272 -2.69 -14.80 6.72
C TYR A 272 -3.74 -15.56 7.51
N LEU A 273 -5.00 -15.57 7.07
CA LEU A 273 -6.10 -16.23 7.75
C LEU A 273 -6.39 -17.55 7.06
N SER A 274 -6.38 -18.63 7.83
CA SER A 274 -6.79 -19.95 7.35
C SER A 274 -8.32 -20.10 7.36
N ALA A 275 -8.83 -21.12 6.66
CA ALA A 275 -10.26 -21.39 6.58
C ALA A 275 -10.88 -21.79 7.93
N ASP A 276 -10.09 -22.39 8.83
CA ASP A 276 -10.44 -22.75 10.21
C ASP A 276 -10.21 -21.61 11.21
N GLY A 277 -9.84 -20.41 10.74
CA GLY A 277 -9.78 -19.19 11.54
C GLY A 277 -8.45 -18.97 12.28
N GLN A 278 -7.41 -19.72 11.94
CA GLN A 278 -6.06 -19.50 12.45
C GLN A 278 -5.41 -18.28 11.82
N LEU A 279 -4.52 -17.64 12.58
CA LEU A 279 -3.63 -16.60 12.08
C LEU A 279 -2.28 -17.25 11.76
N LEU A 280 -1.83 -17.17 10.52
CA LEU A 280 -0.58 -17.76 10.03
C LEU A 280 0.27 -16.67 9.40
N TYR A 281 1.35 -16.28 10.05
CA TYR A 281 2.23 -15.22 9.55
C TYR A 281 3.62 -15.33 10.14
N GLU A 282 4.52 -14.56 9.54
CA GLU A 282 5.85 -14.31 10.03
C GLU A 282 5.89 -12.94 10.69
N ASP A 283 6.48 -12.84 11.88
CA ASP A 283 6.71 -11.56 12.54
C ASP A 283 7.71 -10.70 11.75
N LEU A 284 7.94 -9.47 12.23
CA LEU A 284 8.84 -8.54 11.55
C LEU A 284 10.30 -9.00 11.47
N HIS A 285 10.69 -10.06 12.19
CA HIS A 285 12.01 -10.68 12.13
C HIS A 285 12.05 -11.94 11.25
N GLY A 286 10.93 -12.25 10.58
CA GLY A 286 10.75 -13.41 9.73
C GLY A 286 10.49 -14.71 10.49
N GLN A 287 10.17 -14.66 11.79
CA GLN A 287 9.90 -15.83 12.61
C GLN A 287 8.42 -16.21 12.54
N ALA A 288 8.11 -17.51 12.51
CA ALA A 288 6.73 -17.96 12.52
C ALA A 288 6.03 -17.54 13.83
N ALA A 289 4.87 -16.90 13.70
CA ALA A 289 4.09 -16.37 14.81
C ALA A 289 2.64 -16.89 14.80
N ASP A 290 2.48 -18.14 14.34
CA ASP A 290 1.17 -18.75 14.14
C ASP A 290 0.31 -18.72 15.42
N ASP A 291 -0.94 -18.30 15.25
CA ASP A 291 -1.95 -18.12 16.28
C ASP A 291 -1.52 -17.24 17.47
N ALA A 292 -0.54 -16.37 17.29
CA ALA A 292 -0.07 -15.41 18.28
C ALA A 292 0.00 -13.99 17.73
N LEU A 293 -0.05 -13.00 18.62
CA LEU A 293 0.32 -11.61 18.30
C LEU A 293 1.58 -11.30 19.08
N THR A 294 2.68 -10.99 18.39
CA THR A 294 4.00 -10.87 19.02
C THR A 294 4.26 -9.46 19.56
N THR A 295 3.82 -8.43 18.86
CA THR A 295 4.06 -7.02 19.16
C THR A 295 2.79 -6.18 19.01
N ILE A 296 2.79 -4.96 19.54
CA ILE A 296 1.68 -4.02 19.33
C ILE A 296 1.56 -3.58 17.87
N GLU A 297 2.59 -3.80 17.05
CA GLU A 297 2.57 -3.49 15.63
C GLU A 297 1.82 -4.55 14.82
N ALA A 298 1.69 -5.77 15.35
CA ALA A 298 0.91 -6.84 14.73
C ALA A 298 -0.61 -6.56 14.74
N THR A 299 -1.08 -5.53 15.44
CA THR A 299 -2.50 -5.33 15.70
C THR A 299 -3.23 -4.37 14.77
N LEU A 300 -2.54 -3.67 13.86
CA LEU A 300 -3.19 -2.76 12.90
C LEU A 300 -4.18 -3.47 11.95
N PRO A 301 -3.86 -4.65 11.35
CA PRO A 301 -4.79 -5.35 10.44
C PRO A 301 -6.15 -5.67 11.07
N LEU A 302 -6.22 -5.74 12.40
CA LEU A 302 -7.44 -6.07 13.14
C LEU A 302 -8.53 -5.02 12.95
N ALA A 303 -8.19 -3.77 12.63
CA ALA A 303 -9.18 -2.76 12.25
C ALA A 303 -10.00 -3.20 11.03
N ILE A 304 -9.35 -3.67 9.97
CA ILE A 304 -10.05 -4.12 8.76
C ILE A 304 -10.67 -5.50 8.95
N ILE A 305 -9.99 -6.42 9.64
CA ILE A 305 -10.56 -7.74 9.96
C ILE A 305 -11.86 -7.58 10.74
N ALA A 306 -11.92 -6.71 11.77
CA ALA A 306 -13.14 -6.48 12.54
C ALA A 306 -14.27 -5.81 11.74
N LYS A 307 -13.93 -5.01 10.72
CA LYS A 307 -14.92 -4.40 9.81
C LYS A 307 -15.60 -5.43 8.90
N PHE A 308 -14.91 -6.49 8.50
CA PHE A 308 -15.44 -7.54 7.63
C PHE A 308 -15.96 -8.76 8.40
N ARG A 309 -15.25 -9.17 9.44
CA ARG A 309 -15.42 -10.43 10.18
C ARG A 309 -15.26 -10.17 11.69
N PRO A 310 -16.17 -9.40 12.32
CA PRO A 310 -16.07 -9.05 13.74
C PRO A 310 -16.00 -10.28 14.67
N ASP A 311 -16.62 -11.39 14.27
CA ASP A 311 -16.65 -12.65 15.04
C ASP A 311 -15.44 -13.56 14.80
N HIS A 312 -14.48 -13.17 13.95
CA HIS A 312 -13.32 -14.01 13.63
C HIS A 312 -12.46 -14.28 14.88
N PRO A 313 -11.95 -15.52 15.11
CA PRO A 313 -11.17 -15.86 16.31
C PRO A 313 -9.99 -14.93 16.60
N VAL A 314 -9.34 -14.43 15.54
CA VAL A 314 -8.22 -13.48 15.66
C VAL A 314 -8.60 -12.16 16.34
N VAL A 315 -9.86 -11.71 16.23
CA VAL A 315 -10.35 -10.49 16.91
C VAL A 315 -10.39 -10.72 18.42
N LYS A 316 -10.92 -11.87 18.86
CA LYS A 316 -10.91 -12.27 20.28
C LYS A 316 -9.48 -12.39 20.81
N ARG A 317 -8.58 -12.96 20.01
CA ARG A 317 -7.16 -13.06 20.35
C ARG A 317 -6.48 -11.71 20.51
N ALA A 318 -6.82 -10.73 19.66
CA ALA A 318 -6.31 -9.36 19.79
C ALA A 318 -6.76 -8.70 21.09
N ILE A 319 -8.02 -8.89 21.48
CA ILE A 319 -8.56 -8.41 22.76
C ILE A 319 -7.77 -9.00 23.92
N SER A 320 -7.62 -10.33 23.98
CA SER A 320 -6.83 -10.99 25.04
C SER A 320 -5.37 -10.58 25.05
N PHE A 321 -4.77 -10.35 23.88
CA PHE A 321 -3.41 -9.81 23.77
C PHE A 321 -3.31 -8.43 24.43
N TRP A 322 -4.21 -7.50 24.09
CA TRP A 322 -4.23 -6.16 24.66
C TRP A 322 -4.51 -6.15 26.17
N GLU A 323 -5.44 -6.98 26.64
CA GLU A 323 -5.72 -7.16 28.07
C GLU A 323 -4.44 -7.58 28.82
N SER A 324 -3.75 -8.61 28.33
CA SER A 324 -2.51 -9.10 28.95
C SER A 324 -1.39 -8.04 28.98
N ARG A 325 -1.25 -7.25 27.91
CA ARG A 325 -0.26 -6.17 27.82
C ARG A 325 -0.59 -5.04 28.78
N SER A 326 -1.86 -4.64 28.82
CA SER A 326 -2.38 -3.60 29.69
C SER A 326 -2.15 -3.96 31.16
N GLU A 327 -2.47 -5.19 31.58
CA GLU A 327 -2.21 -5.69 32.94
C GLU A 327 -0.73 -5.65 33.29
N ALA A 328 0.13 -6.15 32.40
CA ALA A 328 1.58 -6.20 32.60
C ALA A 328 2.25 -4.81 32.65
N SER A 329 1.60 -3.76 32.14
CA SER A 329 2.17 -2.42 31.99
C SER A 329 1.34 -1.32 32.65
N GLY A 330 0.49 -1.67 33.62
CA GLY A 330 -0.26 -0.70 34.44
C GLY A 330 -1.23 0.15 33.62
N GLY A 331 -1.91 -0.46 32.65
CA GLY A 331 -2.86 0.19 31.75
C GLY A 331 -2.30 0.57 30.37
N ALA A 332 -0.98 0.59 30.21
CA ALA A 332 -0.35 0.88 28.92
C ALA A 332 -0.27 -0.38 28.04
N ILE A 333 -0.62 -0.28 26.75
CA ILE A 333 -0.39 -1.34 25.78
C ILE A 333 0.85 -0.96 24.96
N VAL A 334 1.97 -1.61 25.29
CA VAL A 334 3.30 -1.31 24.76
C VAL A 334 4.17 -2.57 24.65
N ASP A 335 5.23 -2.48 23.86
CA ASP A 335 6.30 -3.48 23.84
C ASP A 335 7.42 -3.09 24.81
N GLY A 336 7.61 -3.91 25.85
CA GLY A 336 8.58 -3.68 26.91
C GLY A 336 8.38 -2.33 27.62
N ASN A 337 9.43 -1.51 27.64
CA ASN A 337 9.43 -0.22 28.33
C ASN A 337 9.15 0.98 27.40
N SER A 338 8.77 0.72 26.16
CA SER A 338 8.75 1.73 25.09
C SER A 338 7.33 2.15 24.74
N ILE A 339 6.97 3.39 25.05
CA ILE A 339 5.75 4.03 24.50
C ILE A 339 6.12 4.59 23.12
N THR A 340 5.36 4.23 22.09
CA THR A 340 5.67 4.62 20.71
C THR A 340 4.48 5.26 20.00
N ALA A 341 4.76 6.17 19.06
CA ALA A 341 3.75 6.88 18.27
C ALA A 341 2.99 5.92 17.36
N GLU A 342 3.63 4.84 16.88
CA GLU A 342 3.01 3.76 16.11
C GLU A 342 1.74 3.26 16.81
N GLY A 343 1.77 3.06 18.13
CA GLY A 343 0.63 2.52 18.86
C GLY A 343 -0.61 3.41 18.88
N MET A 344 -0.53 4.69 18.48
CA MET A 344 -1.72 5.49 18.21
C MET A 344 -2.51 4.88 17.04
N TYR A 345 -1.79 4.44 16.01
CA TYR A 345 -2.37 3.85 14.83
C TYR A 345 -2.56 2.34 14.96
N THR A 346 -1.59 1.62 15.53
CA THR A 346 -1.63 0.15 15.59
C THR A 346 -2.43 -0.41 16.76
N VAL A 347 -2.71 0.39 17.81
CA VAL A 347 -3.48 -0.05 18.99
C VAL A 347 -4.78 0.74 19.14
N ALA A 348 -4.70 2.05 19.38
CA ALA A 348 -5.88 2.84 19.72
C ALA A 348 -6.94 2.82 18.61
N TYR A 349 -6.53 2.85 17.34
CA TYR A 349 -7.47 2.79 16.21
C TYR A 349 -8.15 1.42 16.07
N PRO A 350 -7.44 0.27 16.00
CA PRO A 350 -8.09 -1.04 15.99
C PRO A 350 -9.00 -1.29 17.19
N GLN A 351 -8.61 -0.83 18.39
CA GLN A 351 -9.46 -0.92 19.58
C GLN A 351 -10.75 -0.13 19.41
N ALA A 352 -10.69 1.10 18.89
CA ALA A 352 -11.88 1.90 18.63
C ALA A 352 -12.82 1.27 17.60
N VAL A 353 -12.26 0.68 16.53
CA VAL A 353 -13.04 -0.05 15.52
C VAL A 353 -13.76 -1.24 16.15
N ILE A 354 -13.04 -2.08 16.90
CA ILE A 354 -13.60 -3.28 17.54
C ILE A 354 -14.63 -2.87 18.60
N ALA A 355 -14.35 -1.83 19.38
CA ALA A 355 -15.28 -1.27 20.35
C ALA A 355 -16.60 -0.89 19.67
N ALA A 356 -16.55 -0.06 18.64
CA ALA A 356 -17.73 0.39 17.89
C ALA A 356 -18.48 -0.77 17.21
N LYS A 357 -17.77 -1.79 16.72
CA LYS A 357 -18.38 -2.95 16.06
C LYS A 357 -19.03 -3.93 17.03
N LEU A 358 -18.47 -4.09 18.22
CA LEU A 358 -18.93 -5.08 19.20
C LEU A 358 -19.72 -4.47 20.37
N GLY A 359 -19.90 -3.15 20.43
CA GLY A 359 -20.54 -2.47 21.56
C GLY A 359 -19.73 -2.60 22.87
N ARG A 360 -18.40 -2.63 22.77
CA ARG A 360 -17.49 -2.84 23.92
C ARG A 360 -16.98 -1.51 24.47
N ALA A 361 -17.69 -0.98 25.47
CA ALA A 361 -17.37 0.30 26.13
C ALA A 361 -15.97 0.31 26.76
N ASP A 362 -15.56 -0.80 27.36
CA ASP A 362 -14.23 -0.98 27.96
C ASP A 362 -13.10 -0.84 26.92
N LEU A 363 -13.29 -1.37 25.71
CA LEU A 363 -12.34 -1.18 24.61
C LEU A 363 -12.33 0.25 24.08
N ALA A 364 -13.48 0.94 24.09
CA ALA A 364 -13.55 2.35 23.72
C ALA A 364 -12.80 3.24 24.72
N GLU A 365 -12.98 3.01 26.02
CA GLU A 365 -12.25 3.69 27.09
C GLU A 365 -10.75 3.40 26.99
N GLN A 366 -10.36 2.15 26.73
CA GLN A 366 -8.96 1.78 26.54
C GLN A 366 -8.36 2.44 25.30
N ALA A 367 -9.08 2.51 24.18
CA ALA A 367 -8.63 3.21 22.97
C ALA A 367 -8.34 4.69 23.24
N ILE A 368 -9.23 5.37 23.97
CA ILE A 368 -9.03 6.76 24.40
C ILE A 368 -7.80 6.85 25.31
N GLY A 369 -7.70 5.99 26.32
CA GLY A 369 -6.56 5.94 27.24
C GLY A 369 -5.23 5.73 26.50
N GLN A 370 -5.19 4.85 25.50
CA GLN A 370 -3.99 4.62 24.68
C GLN A 370 -3.61 5.83 23.83
N ALA A 371 -4.59 6.59 23.33
CA ALA A 371 -4.34 7.81 22.58
C ALA A 371 -3.82 8.94 23.48
N LEU A 372 -4.47 9.19 24.62
CA LEU A 372 -4.08 10.24 25.55
C LEU A 372 -2.74 9.94 26.22
N LEU A 373 -2.45 8.68 26.55
CA LEU A 373 -1.13 8.25 27.02
C LEU A 373 -0.02 8.70 26.06
N ARG A 374 -0.21 8.51 24.76
CA ARG A 374 0.78 8.86 23.73
C ARG A 374 0.88 10.37 23.54
N ARG A 375 -0.22 11.12 23.62
CA ARG A 375 -0.19 12.60 23.71
C ARG A 375 0.69 13.05 24.87
N ASP A 376 0.40 12.55 26.06
CA ASP A 376 1.01 13.05 27.30
C ASP A 376 2.49 12.65 27.43
N THR A 377 2.93 11.62 26.68
CA THR A 377 4.30 11.11 26.75
C THR A 377 5.17 11.52 25.57
N LEU A 378 4.62 11.64 24.36
CA LEU A 378 5.40 11.82 23.13
C LEU A 378 5.36 13.25 22.58
N ALA A 379 4.26 13.98 22.80
CA ALA A 379 4.16 15.37 22.35
C ALA A 379 4.82 16.31 23.36
N ARG A 380 5.79 17.11 22.90
CA ARG A 380 6.60 18.03 23.72
C ARG A 380 6.75 19.36 23.00
N GLY A 381 5.92 20.32 23.39
CA GLY A 381 5.82 21.62 22.70
C GLY A 381 5.42 21.41 21.24
N ASN A 382 6.21 21.99 20.32
CA ASN A 382 6.00 21.82 18.89
C ASN A 382 6.62 20.53 18.32
N HIS A 383 7.20 19.67 19.15
CA HIS A 383 7.82 18.43 18.67
C HIS A 383 7.02 17.20 19.10
N LEU A 384 7.01 16.21 18.23
CA LEU A 384 6.56 14.86 18.51
C LEU A 384 7.75 13.92 18.44
N PHE A 385 7.92 13.07 19.45
CA PHE A 385 8.93 12.01 19.44
C PHE A 385 8.29 10.70 19.01
N LEU A 386 9.03 9.88 18.26
CA LEU A 386 8.54 8.54 17.92
C LEU A 386 8.38 7.68 19.18
N ARG A 387 9.31 7.79 20.12
CA ARG A 387 9.46 6.84 21.19
C ARG A 387 9.88 7.51 22.49
N TYR A 388 9.31 7.04 23.58
CA TYR A 388 9.73 7.32 24.95
C TYR A 388 10.02 6.01 25.67
N ASN A 389 11.23 5.85 26.21
CA ASN A 389 11.63 4.69 26.98
C ASN A 389 11.50 5.00 28.49
N ARG A 390 10.55 4.33 29.16
CA ARG A 390 10.22 4.54 30.57
C ARG A 390 11.34 4.18 31.55
N MET A 391 12.20 3.23 31.17
CA MET A 391 13.26 2.73 32.06
C MET A 391 14.46 3.67 32.09
N SER A 392 14.82 4.23 30.94
CA SER A 392 15.94 5.17 30.80
C SER A 392 15.52 6.64 30.88
N ASP A 393 14.21 6.92 30.87
CA ASP A 393 13.65 8.28 30.82
C ASP A 393 14.17 9.08 29.61
N THR A 394 14.12 8.48 28.42
CA THR A 394 14.67 9.07 27.19
C THR A 394 13.68 9.06 26.02
N HIS A 395 13.72 10.14 25.23
CA HIS A 395 12.96 10.28 23.99
C HIS A 395 13.86 10.13 22.76
N TYR A 396 13.34 9.47 21.72
CA TYR A 396 14.07 9.19 20.47
C TYR A 396 13.28 9.65 19.23
N PHE A 397 14.01 9.86 18.13
CA PHE A 397 13.47 10.26 16.81
C PHE A 397 12.57 11.51 16.92
N ARG A 398 13.17 12.60 17.39
CA ARG A 398 12.48 13.89 17.51
C ARG A 398 12.02 14.37 16.15
N SER A 399 10.72 14.60 16.01
CA SER A 399 10.08 15.13 14.80
C SER A 399 10.27 14.29 13.52
N TRP A 400 10.42 12.97 13.66
CA TRP A 400 10.42 12.06 12.52
C TRP A 400 9.06 12.07 11.80
N SER A 401 9.06 12.16 10.47
CA SER A 401 7.83 12.35 9.67
C SER A 401 6.79 11.27 9.87
N ARG A 402 7.22 10.00 9.90
CA ARG A 402 6.31 8.90 10.17
C ARG A 402 5.77 8.87 11.58
N ALA A 403 6.47 9.44 12.58
CA ALA A 403 5.90 9.60 13.91
C ALA A 403 4.62 10.46 13.84
N TYR A 404 4.66 11.58 13.11
CA TYR A 404 3.47 12.41 12.89
C TYR A 404 2.41 11.68 12.09
N ALA A 405 2.78 10.94 11.03
CA ALA A 405 1.83 10.14 10.27
C ALA A 405 1.06 9.17 11.18
N TRP A 406 1.75 8.35 11.97
CA TRP A 406 1.11 7.38 12.88
C TRP A 406 0.26 8.05 13.94
N TYR A 407 0.79 9.12 14.53
CA TYR A 407 0.12 9.85 15.58
C TYR A 407 -1.16 10.53 15.08
N MET A 408 -1.07 11.29 13.99
CA MET A 408 -2.20 12.03 13.45
C MET A 408 -3.24 11.11 12.83
N LEU A 409 -2.80 10.14 12.02
CA LEU A 409 -3.71 9.22 11.33
C LEU A 409 -4.41 8.29 12.32
N GLY A 410 -3.67 7.75 13.28
CA GLY A 410 -4.23 6.95 14.36
C GLY A 410 -5.25 7.73 15.18
N MET A 411 -4.92 8.94 15.62
CA MET A 411 -5.84 9.77 16.40
C MET A 411 -7.09 10.18 15.62
N THR A 412 -6.93 10.59 14.35
CA THR A 412 -8.05 10.96 13.48
C THR A 412 -9.02 9.79 13.31
N ARG A 413 -8.49 8.59 13.06
CA ARG A 413 -9.30 7.38 12.87
C ARG A 413 -9.93 6.88 14.17
N THR A 414 -9.19 6.84 15.28
CA THR A 414 -9.73 6.53 16.61
C THR A 414 -10.89 7.46 16.95
N TRP A 415 -10.68 8.77 16.80
CA TRP A 415 -11.73 9.75 17.05
C TRP A 415 -12.95 9.51 16.15
N HIS A 416 -12.74 9.26 14.86
CA HIS A 416 -13.85 9.10 13.91
C HIS A 416 -14.73 7.89 14.25
N GLU A 417 -14.11 6.73 14.50
CA GLU A 417 -14.82 5.49 14.84
C GLU A 417 -15.60 5.64 16.15
N LEU A 418 -15.01 6.26 17.18
CA LEU A 418 -15.70 6.47 18.45
C LEU A 418 -16.80 7.53 18.33
N LYS A 419 -16.52 8.66 17.68
CA LYS A 419 -17.46 9.79 17.55
C LYS A 419 -18.78 9.39 16.87
N HIS A 420 -18.70 8.49 15.89
CA HIS A 420 -19.85 8.01 15.12
C HIS A 420 -20.45 6.70 15.68
N SER A 421 -20.04 6.31 16.89
CA SER A 421 -20.61 5.19 17.64
C SER A 421 -21.37 5.70 18.88
N GLU A 422 -21.93 4.78 19.66
CA GLU A 422 -22.53 5.11 20.97
C GLU A 422 -21.52 5.71 21.97
N PHE A 423 -20.21 5.53 21.72
CA PHE A 423 -19.12 6.00 22.57
C PHE A 423 -18.68 7.44 22.30
N GLY A 424 -19.32 8.16 21.36
CA GLY A 424 -18.89 9.50 20.94
C GLY A 424 -19.00 10.60 22.01
N ARG A 425 -19.52 10.26 23.19
CA ARG A 425 -19.64 11.14 24.37
C ARG A 425 -18.76 10.71 25.54
N LEU A 426 -17.94 9.67 25.40
CA LEU A 426 -17.02 9.26 26.46
C LEU A 426 -16.03 10.39 26.79
N PRO A 427 -15.63 10.53 28.07
CA PRO A 427 -14.56 11.43 28.47
C PRO A 427 -13.29 11.18 27.64
N GLY A 428 -12.59 12.24 27.25
CA GLY A 428 -11.36 12.17 26.45
C GLY A 428 -11.56 12.23 24.93
N VAL A 429 -12.76 11.98 24.37
CA VAL A 429 -13.01 12.17 22.93
C VAL A 429 -12.78 13.63 22.51
N GLY A 430 -13.22 14.59 23.32
CA GLY A 430 -12.97 16.02 23.08
C GLY A 430 -11.50 16.40 23.22
N GLU A 431 -10.75 15.70 24.06
CA GLU A 431 -9.32 15.94 24.22
C GLU A 431 -8.51 15.47 23.01
N MET A 432 -8.88 14.33 22.41
CA MET A 432 -8.30 13.88 21.15
C MET A 432 -8.57 14.88 20.02
N GLU A 433 -9.76 15.46 19.96
CA GLU A 433 -10.09 16.49 18.98
C GLU A 433 -9.20 17.74 19.14
N GLN A 434 -8.99 18.20 20.36
CA GLN A 434 -8.12 19.35 20.64
C GLN A 434 -6.67 19.07 20.25
N GLU A 435 -6.18 17.88 20.60
CA GLU A 435 -4.82 17.49 20.25
C GLU A 435 -4.64 17.34 18.75
N LEU A 436 -5.62 16.77 18.03
CA LEU A 436 -5.54 16.65 16.58
C LEU A 436 -5.42 18.02 15.90
N LYS A 437 -6.20 19.02 16.34
CA LYS A 437 -6.10 20.39 15.84
C LYS A 437 -4.71 20.96 16.10
N ARG A 438 -4.22 20.85 17.34
CA ARG A 438 -2.91 21.37 17.74
C ARG A 438 -1.77 20.73 16.95
N ILE A 439 -1.75 19.40 16.82
CA ILE A 439 -0.65 18.69 16.14
C ILE A 439 -0.72 18.89 14.62
N ALA A 440 -1.91 19.10 14.04
CA ALA A 440 -2.08 19.46 12.64
C ALA A 440 -1.46 20.84 12.35
N ASP A 441 -1.72 21.85 13.18
CA ASP A 441 -1.10 23.17 13.06
C ASP A 441 0.43 23.10 13.16
N VAL A 442 0.93 22.26 14.08
CA VAL A 442 2.39 22.00 14.22
C VAL A 442 2.96 21.37 12.95
N ALA A 443 2.32 20.34 12.39
CA ALA A 443 2.79 19.70 11.17
C ALA A 443 2.76 20.69 9.98
N MET A 444 1.69 21.50 9.88
CA MET A 444 1.52 22.53 8.85
C MET A 444 2.62 23.61 8.89
N HIS A 445 3.20 23.89 10.06
CA HIS A 445 4.34 24.82 10.16
C HIS A 445 5.58 24.35 9.38
N TRP A 446 5.73 23.04 9.15
CA TRP A 446 6.91 22.46 8.51
C TRP A 446 6.67 21.92 7.09
N VAL A 447 5.47 22.09 6.54
CA VAL A 447 5.22 21.71 5.16
C VAL A 447 6.11 22.53 4.22
N ARG A 448 6.77 21.85 3.29
CA ARG A 448 7.67 22.49 2.33
C ARG A 448 6.87 23.18 1.21
N PRO A 449 7.45 24.17 0.49
CA PRO A 449 6.77 24.85 -0.61
C PRO A 449 6.25 23.92 -1.71
N GLU A 450 6.88 22.77 -1.92
CA GLU A 450 6.44 21.72 -2.85
C GLU A 450 5.24 20.91 -2.33
N GLY A 451 4.91 20.98 -1.04
CA GLY A 451 3.79 20.25 -0.42
C GLY A 451 4.17 18.91 0.21
N LEU A 452 5.47 18.66 0.42
CA LEU A 452 5.99 17.48 1.12
C LEU A 452 6.59 17.87 2.47
N TRP A 453 6.87 16.88 3.31
CA TRP A 453 7.66 17.00 4.53
C TRP A 453 8.99 16.24 4.37
N THR A 454 10.01 16.69 5.09
CA THR A 454 11.30 16.01 5.19
C THR A 454 11.23 14.81 6.14
N ALA A 455 12.20 13.89 6.06
CA ALA A 455 12.23 12.70 6.92
C ALA A 455 12.19 13.05 8.41
N PHE A 456 12.75 14.19 8.79
CA PHE A 456 12.55 14.84 10.09
C PHE A 456 12.08 16.27 9.86
N LEU A 457 10.88 16.61 10.34
CA LEU A 457 10.17 17.86 9.97
C LEU A 457 10.94 19.12 10.36
N SER A 458 11.69 19.07 11.46
CA SER A 458 12.51 20.18 11.93
C SER A 458 13.90 20.26 11.29
N GLU A 459 14.25 19.31 10.42
CA GLU A 459 15.59 19.13 9.85
C GLU A 459 15.50 19.09 8.31
N PRO A 460 15.48 20.26 7.65
CA PRO A 460 15.28 20.37 6.20
C PRO A 460 16.34 19.65 5.35
N GLU A 461 17.53 19.41 5.91
CA GLU A 461 18.65 18.69 5.32
C GLU A 461 18.39 17.20 5.10
N THR A 462 17.41 16.62 5.80
CA THR A 462 17.10 15.18 5.70
C THR A 462 16.34 14.81 4.42
N ALA A 463 16.09 15.81 3.55
CA ALA A 463 15.37 15.75 2.29
C ALA A 463 13.91 15.28 2.41
N PRO A 464 13.03 15.64 1.46
CA PRO A 464 11.68 15.12 1.40
C PRO A 464 11.64 13.59 1.44
N GLU A 465 10.62 13.04 2.07
CA GLU A 465 10.30 11.62 1.96
C GLU A 465 8.78 11.44 1.83
N THR A 466 8.38 10.39 1.12
CA THR A 466 7.01 10.26 0.64
C THR A 466 6.04 9.63 1.64
N SER A 467 6.45 8.66 2.45
CA SER A 467 5.58 7.89 3.34
C SER A 467 4.94 8.69 4.49
N GLY A 468 5.74 9.40 5.27
CA GLY A 468 5.29 10.33 6.28
C GLY A 468 4.58 11.53 5.68
N SER A 469 5.03 12.05 4.52
CA SER A 469 4.31 13.11 3.80
C SER A 469 2.88 12.71 3.46
N VAL A 470 2.69 11.54 2.81
CA VAL A 470 1.33 11.09 2.44
C VAL A 470 0.51 10.69 3.66
N GLY A 471 1.14 10.17 4.73
CA GLY A 471 0.46 9.82 5.97
C GLY A 471 -0.04 11.04 6.76
N ILE A 472 0.79 12.09 6.88
CA ILE A 472 0.39 13.38 7.46
C ILE A 472 -0.74 13.99 6.63
N ALA A 473 -0.55 14.09 5.30
CA ALA A 473 -1.56 14.63 4.40
C ALA A 473 -2.88 13.83 4.44
N ALA A 474 -2.83 12.50 4.56
CA ALA A 474 -4.02 11.68 4.72
C ALA A 474 -4.80 12.06 5.99
N ALA A 475 -4.10 12.22 7.12
CA ALA A 475 -4.73 12.66 8.37
C ALA A 475 -5.33 14.08 8.25
N LEU A 476 -4.65 15.00 7.56
CA LEU A 476 -5.14 16.34 7.29
C LEU A 476 -6.43 16.34 6.43
N ALA A 477 -6.44 15.59 5.33
CA ALA A 477 -7.60 15.46 4.45
C ALA A 477 -8.78 14.80 5.17
N LEU A 478 -8.54 13.72 5.91
CA LEU A 478 -9.57 13.04 6.71
C LEU A 478 -10.12 13.96 7.80
N GLY A 479 -9.25 14.65 8.53
CA GLY A 479 -9.66 15.63 9.55
C GLY A 479 -10.51 16.75 8.97
N ALA A 480 -10.20 17.24 7.76
CA ALA A 480 -11.02 18.23 7.08
C ALA A 480 -12.39 17.65 6.67
N ASN A 481 -12.42 16.45 6.08
CA ASN A 481 -13.67 15.77 5.70
C ASN A 481 -14.58 15.49 6.90
N TYR A 482 -14.00 15.24 8.07
CA TYR A 482 -14.74 14.99 9.30
C TYR A 482 -15.14 16.27 10.05
N GLY A 483 -14.82 17.46 9.51
CA GLY A 483 -15.12 18.74 10.13
C GLY A 483 -14.26 19.06 11.37
N LEU A 484 -13.16 18.33 11.58
CA LEU A 484 -12.20 18.59 12.65
C LEU A 484 -11.19 19.67 12.30
N LEU A 485 -10.80 19.73 11.03
CA LEU A 485 -9.78 20.63 10.50
C LEU A 485 -10.38 21.54 9.42
N GLY A 486 -9.77 22.70 9.21
CA GLY A 486 -10.23 23.69 8.22
C GLY A 486 -9.74 23.47 6.79
N GLN A 487 -10.28 24.24 5.84
CA GLN A 487 -9.98 24.18 4.40
C GLN A 487 -8.48 24.21 4.07
N HIS A 488 -7.69 25.03 4.77
CA HIS A 488 -6.25 25.14 4.51
C HIS A 488 -5.48 23.82 4.76
N HIS A 489 -5.98 22.95 5.64
CA HIS A 489 -5.42 21.61 5.85
C HIS A 489 -5.72 20.70 4.66
N TYR A 490 -6.95 20.77 4.14
CA TYR A 490 -7.32 20.06 2.92
C TYR A 490 -6.48 20.52 1.74
N ASP A 491 -6.32 21.83 1.54
CA ASP A 491 -5.56 22.39 0.41
C ASP A 491 -4.10 21.91 0.45
N ALA A 492 -3.50 21.82 1.64
CA ALA A 492 -2.18 21.24 1.83
C ALA A 492 -2.13 19.76 1.45
N ALA A 493 -3.10 18.97 1.89
CA ALA A 493 -3.18 17.55 1.55
C ALA A 493 -3.38 17.32 0.04
N ALA A 494 -4.24 18.11 -0.61
CA ALA A 494 -4.44 18.07 -2.05
C ALA A 494 -3.15 18.43 -2.81
N LYS A 495 -2.38 19.40 -2.31
CA LYS A 495 -1.07 19.75 -2.86
C LYS A 495 -0.05 18.62 -2.70
N THR A 496 -0.02 17.94 -1.55
CA THR A 496 0.81 16.73 -1.34
C THR A 496 0.47 15.65 -2.36
N LEU A 497 -0.83 15.41 -2.63
CA LEU A 497 -1.26 14.42 -3.63
C LEU A 497 -0.75 14.76 -5.03
N GLU A 498 -0.71 16.03 -5.41
CA GLU A 498 -0.13 16.43 -6.70
C GLU A 498 1.39 16.28 -6.71
N ALA A 499 2.07 16.65 -5.61
CA ALA A 499 3.51 16.55 -5.45
C ALA A 499 4.03 15.09 -5.46
N ILE A 500 3.19 14.11 -5.12
CA ILE A 500 3.58 12.70 -5.07
C ILE A 500 3.65 12.02 -6.44
N ARG A 501 2.97 12.56 -7.46
CA ARG A 501 2.84 11.90 -8.78
C ARG A 501 4.19 11.53 -9.41
N PRO A 502 5.25 12.36 -9.35
CA PRO A 502 6.56 12.02 -9.90
C PRO A 502 7.28 10.91 -9.12
N HIS A 503 6.87 10.62 -7.88
CA HIS A 503 7.43 9.57 -7.04
C HIS A 503 6.82 8.20 -7.28
N LEU A 504 5.78 8.09 -8.12
CA LEU A 504 5.26 6.81 -8.56
C LEU A 504 6.14 6.27 -9.70
N THR A 505 6.52 4.99 -9.61
CA THR A 505 7.11 4.25 -10.74
C THR A 505 6.08 4.14 -11.87
N PRO A 506 6.47 3.75 -13.11
CA PRO A 506 5.53 3.62 -14.22
C PRO A 506 4.33 2.72 -13.91
N ASP A 507 4.56 1.65 -13.14
CA ASP A 507 3.57 0.70 -12.64
C ASP A 507 2.91 1.10 -11.31
N GLY A 508 3.18 2.31 -10.82
CA GLY A 508 2.45 2.90 -9.71
C GLY A 508 2.92 2.48 -8.32
N ILE A 509 4.12 1.94 -8.17
CA ILE A 509 4.73 1.68 -6.87
C ILE A 509 5.31 2.99 -6.33
N LEU A 510 5.06 3.28 -5.05
CA LEU A 510 5.54 4.51 -4.43
C LEU A 510 7.02 4.40 -4.08
N SER A 511 7.83 5.30 -4.65
CA SER A 511 9.23 5.51 -4.32
C SER A 511 9.43 6.68 -3.35
N GLY A 512 10.67 6.98 -2.98
CA GLY A 512 10.99 8.11 -2.10
C GLY A 512 10.62 7.86 -0.64
N VAL A 513 10.33 6.61 -0.26
CA VAL A 513 9.95 6.23 1.10
C VAL A 513 11.21 6.02 1.93
N THR A 514 11.30 6.58 3.14
CA THR A 514 12.37 6.22 4.09
C THR A 514 12.32 4.72 4.43
N GLN A 515 13.45 4.03 4.54
CA GLN A 515 13.44 2.61 4.94
C GLN A 515 12.86 2.42 6.35
N HIS A 516 12.37 1.23 6.68
CA HIS A 516 12.08 0.80 8.05
C HIS A 516 13.24 1.17 9.03
N ASN A 517 12.90 1.54 10.26
CA ASN A 517 13.82 2.20 11.19
C ASN A 517 14.73 1.25 12.01
N ALA A 518 14.80 -0.06 11.74
CA ALA A 518 15.77 -0.92 12.44
C ALA A 518 17.23 -0.54 12.18
N GLY A 519 17.53 0.15 11.07
CA GLY A 519 18.85 0.73 10.85
C GLY A 519 19.13 2.01 11.65
N GLY A 520 18.26 2.38 12.59
CA GLY A 520 18.45 3.53 13.47
C GLY A 520 18.29 4.88 12.78
N ILE A 521 18.65 5.94 13.50
CA ILE A 521 18.51 7.34 13.04
C ILE A 521 19.36 7.60 11.79
N GLU A 522 20.58 7.06 11.75
CA GLU A 522 21.52 7.24 10.63
C GLU A 522 20.92 6.79 9.29
N LEU A 523 20.24 5.64 9.27
CA LEU A 523 19.56 5.17 8.06
C LEU A 523 18.40 6.09 7.65
N GLN A 524 17.73 6.73 8.61
CA GLN A 524 16.61 7.63 8.33
C GLN A 524 17.08 9.00 7.82
N THR A 525 18.22 9.50 8.30
CA THR A 525 18.74 10.83 7.96
C THR A 525 19.63 10.85 6.72
N CYS A 526 20.22 9.72 6.32
CA CYS A 526 21.22 9.67 5.24
C CYS A 526 20.67 9.83 3.80
N GLY A 527 19.37 10.10 3.64
CA GLY A 527 18.75 10.26 2.32
C GLY A 527 18.45 8.94 1.58
N TYR A 528 18.72 7.78 2.17
CA TYR A 528 18.37 6.48 1.58
C TYR A 528 16.84 6.34 1.47
N ARG A 529 16.36 5.98 0.27
CA ARG A 529 14.94 5.83 -0.06
C ARG A 529 14.68 4.54 -0.81
N VAL A 530 13.49 3.99 -0.60
CA VAL A 530 13.07 2.70 -1.12
C VAL A 530 11.72 2.79 -1.82
N LEU A 531 11.39 1.73 -2.56
CA LEU A 531 10.02 1.42 -2.94
C LEU A 531 9.30 0.80 -1.74
N SER A 532 8.05 1.18 -1.50
CA SER A 532 7.27 0.59 -0.41
C SER A 532 5.77 0.61 -0.66
N GLN A 533 5.16 -0.57 -0.59
CA GLN A 533 3.72 -0.74 -0.70
C GLN A 533 2.98 -0.28 0.58
N MET A 534 3.64 -0.25 1.75
CA MET A 534 3.08 0.43 2.94
C MET A 534 2.81 1.91 2.65
N GLY A 535 3.75 2.59 1.97
CA GLY A 535 3.55 3.96 1.52
C GLY A 535 2.40 4.10 0.50
N MET A 536 2.18 3.08 -0.34
CA MET A 536 1.02 3.03 -1.24
C MET A 536 -0.30 2.95 -0.47
N GLY A 537 -0.35 2.18 0.63
CA GLY A 537 -1.50 2.13 1.53
C GLY A 537 -1.86 3.50 2.11
N LEU A 538 -0.86 4.26 2.57
CA LEU A 538 -1.05 5.63 3.05
C LEU A 538 -1.49 6.59 1.93
N LEU A 539 -0.88 6.49 0.74
CA LEU A 539 -1.28 7.27 -0.42
C LEU A 539 -2.72 6.97 -0.85
N ALA A 540 -3.19 5.73 -0.73
CA ALA A 540 -4.57 5.37 -1.06
C ALA A 540 -5.57 6.04 -0.12
N GLN A 541 -5.24 6.15 1.17
CA GLN A 541 -6.05 6.88 2.14
C GLN A 541 -6.11 8.39 1.79
N LEU A 542 -4.95 9.00 1.47
CA LEU A 542 -4.90 10.39 1.02
C LEU A 542 -5.72 10.59 -0.26
N TYR A 543 -5.52 9.74 -1.27
CA TYR A 543 -6.24 9.81 -2.53
C TYR A 543 -7.74 9.74 -2.30
N ALA A 544 -8.22 8.76 -1.53
CA ALA A 544 -9.63 8.60 -1.21
C ALA A 544 -10.20 9.84 -0.53
N ALA A 545 -9.57 10.31 0.54
CA ALA A 545 -10.02 11.48 1.29
C ALA A 545 -10.08 12.75 0.40
N VAL A 546 -9.10 12.94 -0.49
CA VAL A 546 -9.11 14.08 -1.41
C VAL A 546 -10.23 13.98 -2.45
N GLN A 547 -10.50 12.79 -3.00
CA GLN A 547 -11.60 12.59 -3.95
C GLN A 547 -12.97 12.76 -3.30
N GLU A 548 -13.16 12.27 -2.08
CA GLU A 548 -14.40 12.43 -1.32
C GLU A 548 -14.72 13.92 -1.10
N HIS A 549 -13.73 14.71 -0.68
CA HIS A 549 -13.91 16.14 -0.46
C HIS A 549 -14.30 16.90 -1.74
N ARG A 550 -13.72 16.54 -2.89
CA ARG A 550 -14.08 17.17 -4.19
C ARG A 550 -15.50 16.85 -4.64
N SER A 551 -16.09 15.81 -4.07
CA SER A 551 -17.42 15.32 -4.42
C SER A 551 -18.50 15.80 -3.44
N ALA A 552 -18.10 16.36 -2.30
CA ALA A 552 -18.97 16.97 -1.28
C ALA A 552 -19.26 18.44 -1.61
#